data_AF-A0A6G0IT61-F1
#
_entry.id   AF-A0A6G0IT61-F1
#
_cell.length_a   1.000
_cell.length_b   1.000
_cell.length_c   1.000
_cell.angle_alpha   90.00
_cell.angle_beta   90.00
_cell.angle_gamma   90.00
#
_symmetry.space_group_name_H-M   'P 1'
#
loop_
_entity.id
_entity.type
_entity.pdbx_description
1 polymer ?
#
loop_
_entity_poly.entity_id
_entity_poly.type
_entity_poly.pdbx_seq_one_letter_code
_entity_poly.pdbx_strand_id
1 'polypeptide(L)'
;MSILKLRPHTTAPRTSHRDTAVLTFRKQKPSFIDLETFNAGGSEAGSDSEYDTPFISSARGSPGGARGSRGHQHGHFSPAELAGAGPLRLASLVLALSAHSVFEGLALGLQEDGAKLGSLFLGVAVHETLAAVALGVSVAKASLGMRDAAKLGVTVSLMIPLGMVVGMGIESAQTLAGAVVSVVLQGLAAGTFLFVTFFEILSRELDDKQDRLLKVLFLILGYATLAALVFIKW
;
A
#
# COMPACT_ATOMS: atom_id res chain seq x y z
N MET A 1 -8.94 83.56 2.03
CA MET A 1 -8.63 83.41 3.46
C MET A 1 -7.76 82.18 3.64
N SER A 2 -6.76 82.30 4.51
CA SER A 2 -5.50 81.55 4.63
C SER A 2 -5.61 80.03 4.77
N ILE A 3 -4.83 79.20 4.05
CA ILE A 3 -3.45 78.72 4.28
C ILE A 3 -3.27 77.79 5.50
N LEU A 4 -3.03 76.50 5.24
CA LEU A 4 -2.18 75.58 6.02
C LEU A 4 -1.70 74.46 5.05
N LYS A 5 -0.70 74.66 4.17
CA LYS A 5 0.77 74.48 4.36
C LYS A 5 1.11 73.12 5.03
N LEU A 6 1.36 72.07 4.21
CA LEU A 6 2.68 71.44 3.88
C LEU A 6 3.32 70.68 5.07
N ARG A 7 3.99 69.52 4.99
CA ARG A 7 4.31 68.45 4.01
C ARG A 7 5.10 67.36 4.84
N PRO A 8 5.79 66.33 4.30
CA PRO A 8 5.83 64.96 4.84
C PRO A 8 7.21 64.51 5.40
N HIS A 9 7.30 63.29 5.98
CA HIS A 9 8.50 62.42 6.02
C HIS A 9 8.09 61.02 6.55
N THR A 10 8.09 59.97 5.72
CA THR A 10 9.15 58.94 5.55
C THR A 10 9.49 58.15 6.82
N THR A 11 9.16 56.85 6.85
CA THR A 11 10.13 55.73 6.98
C THR A 11 9.44 54.35 7.00
N ALA A 12 9.86 53.52 6.03
CA ALA A 12 10.03 52.06 5.94
C ALA A 12 9.42 51.04 6.96
N PRO A 13 9.22 49.77 6.53
CA PRO A 13 8.51 48.73 7.26
C PRO A 13 9.41 47.95 8.24
N ARG A 14 8.87 47.54 9.40
CA ARG A 14 9.55 46.66 10.36
C ARG A 14 8.88 45.28 10.47
N THR A 15 9.41 44.39 9.64
CA THR A 15 9.95 43.05 9.95
C THR A 15 9.42 42.25 11.17
N SER A 16 9.00 41.02 10.85
CA SER A 16 9.33 39.74 11.50
C SER A 16 9.16 39.66 13.03
N HIS A 17 8.09 38.99 13.45
CA HIS A 17 7.92 38.51 14.82
C HIS A 17 7.36 37.07 14.90
N ARG A 18 7.57 36.25 13.85
CA ARG A 18 7.19 34.82 13.85
C ARG A 18 8.31 33.86 13.43
N ASP A 19 9.56 34.30 13.42
CA ASP A 19 10.71 33.45 13.05
C ASP A 19 11.59 33.03 14.25
N THR A 20 11.23 33.40 15.48
CA THR A 20 12.04 33.15 16.69
C THR A 20 11.87 31.75 17.30
N ALA A 21 11.28 30.79 16.57
CA ALA A 21 11.20 29.38 16.99
C ALA A 21 12.18 28.47 16.22
N VAL A 22 12.82 28.96 15.16
CA VAL A 22 13.61 28.12 14.23
C VAL A 22 15.13 28.27 14.42
N LEU A 23 15.61 29.18 15.29
CA LEU A 23 17.04 29.47 15.43
C LEU A 23 17.74 28.95 16.70
N THR A 24 17.04 28.21 17.60
CA THR A 24 17.66 27.75 18.87
C THR A 24 18.14 26.30 18.87
N PHE A 25 17.85 25.48 17.84
CA PHE A 25 18.37 24.10 17.75
C PHE A 25 19.54 23.91 16.77
N ARG A 26 20.10 25.00 16.23
CA ARG A 26 21.31 25.01 15.40
C ARG A 26 22.55 25.37 16.21
N LYS A 27 22.84 24.70 17.33
CA LYS A 27 24.15 24.85 17.98
C LYS A 27 24.52 23.71 18.94
N GLN A 28 24.77 22.52 18.39
CA GLN A 28 25.75 21.62 18.98
C GLN A 28 26.53 20.91 17.87
N LYS A 29 27.79 21.32 17.70
CA LYS A 29 28.79 20.66 16.86
C LYS A 29 29.51 19.59 17.70
N PRO A 30 30.07 18.56 17.04
CA PRO A 30 30.43 17.29 17.63
C PRO A 30 31.78 17.35 18.33
N SER A 31 31.89 16.75 19.52
CA SER A 31 33.18 16.33 20.07
C SER A 31 33.48 14.93 19.55
N PHE A 32 34.40 14.91 18.60
CA PHE A 32 35.30 13.81 18.26
C PHE A 32 35.63 12.96 19.50
N ILE A 33 35.33 11.67 19.48
CA ILE A 33 35.96 10.68 20.36
C ILE A 33 36.44 9.55 19.45
N ASP A 34 37.77 9.39 19.50
CA ASP A 34 38.61 8.52 18.71
C ASP A 34 38.20 7.06 18.74
N LEU A 35 38.15 6.46 17.55
CA LEU A 35 38.04 5.02 17.35
C LEU A 35 39.43 4.39 17.13
N GLU A 36 40.45 4.88 17.84
CA GLU A 36 41.86 4.43 17.72
C GLU A 36 42.42 3.83 19.04
N THR A 37 41.60 3.66 20.09
CA THR A 37 42.06 3.18 21.42
C THR A 37 41.68 1.73 21.75
N PHE A 38 41.31 0.90 20.77
CA PHE A 38 41.12 -0.55 20.99
C PHE A 38 42.06 -1.44 20.18
N ASN A 39 43.23 -0.92 19.80
CA ASN A 39 44.33 -1.73 19.26
C ASN A 39 45.64 -1.47 20.02
N ALA A 40 45.78 -2.05 21.22
CA ALA A 40 47.09 -2.35 21.82
C ALA A 40 46.98 -3.41 22.93
N GLY A 41 47.46 -4.62 22.62
CA GLY A 41 47.82 -5.68 23.58
C GLY A 41 46.90 -6.90 23.52
N GLY A 42 47.32 -8.11 23.16
CA GLY A 42 48.63 -8.64 22.81
C GLY A 42 48.52 -10.17 22.76
N SER A 43 49.33 -10.77 21.88
CA SER A 43 49.90 -12.12 21.96
C SER A 43 49.03 -13.37 21.71
N GLU A 44 49.27 -13.94 20.52
CA GLU A 44 49.66 -15.35 20.25
C GLU A 44 48.82 -16.50 20.83
N ALA A 45 48.15 -17.23 19.94
CA ALA A 45 48.15 -18.69 19.92
C ALA A 45 47.88 -19.16 18.48
N GLY A 46 48.94 -19.64 17.82
CA GLY A 46 48.83 -20.25 16.50
C GLY A 46 48.08 -21.58 16.55
N SER A 47 47.45 -21.92 15.44
CA SER A 47 47.27 -23.32 15.04
C SER A 47 46.95 -23.36 13.55
N ASP A 48 48.01 -23.52 12.76
CA ASP A 48 47.90 -24.07 11.42
C ASP A 48 47.47 -25.53 11.56
N SER A 49 46.43 -25.93 10.84
CA SER A 49 46.31 -27.33 10.43
C SER A 49 45.74 -27.40 9.03
N GLU A 50 46.52 -28.09 8.21
CA GLU A 50 46.41 -28.29 6.78
C GLU A 50 45.11 -28.98 6.33
N TYR A 51 44.82 -28.73 5.06
CA TYR A 51 44.07 -29.60 4.16
C TYR A 51 44.36 -31.08 4.41
N ASP A 52 43.33 -31.93 4.52
CA ASP A 52 43.27 -33.12 3.67
C ASP A 52 41.90 -33.86 3.67
N THR A 53 41.39 -33.95 2.43
CA THR A 53 40.69 -35.06 1.73
C THR A 53 39.55 -35.94 2.32
N PRO A 54 38.71 -36.50 1.41
CA PRO A 54 37.59 -37.40 1.72
C PRO A 54 37.94 -38.89 1.53
N PHE A 55 37.49 -39.80 2.41
CA PHE A 55 37.01 -41.17 2.09
C PHE A 55 36.72 -42.03 3.36
N ILE A 56 35.55 -42.68 3.35
CA ILE A 56 35.16 -44.03 3.83
C ILE A 56 35.73 -44.61 5.16
N SER A 57 34.82 -45.02 6.08
CA SER A 57 34.66 -46.39 6.66
C SER A 57 33.59 -46.37 7.77
N SER A 58 32.41 -46.99 7.60
CA SER A 58 32.03 -48.40 7.79
C SER A 58 31.60 -48.79 9.23
N ALA A 59 30.31 -49.16 9.31
CA ALA A 59 29.68 -50.22 10.11
C ALA A 59 29.60 -50.17 11.66
N ARG A 60 28.36 -50.02 12.16
CA ARG A 60 27.82 -50.77 13.32
C ARG A 60 26.28 -50.91 13.19
N GLY A 61 25.77 -52.16 13.14
CA GLY A 61 24.33 -52.52 13.22
C GLY A 61 23.72 -52.22 14.60
N SER A 62 22.41 -52.28 14.90
CA SER A 62 21.17 -52.85 14.31
C SER A 62 19.95 -52.16 15.00
N PRO A 63 18.70 -52.68 15.00
CA PRO A 63 17.61 -52.40 14.06
C PRO A 63 16.37 -51.70 14.68
N GLY A 64 15.50 -51.15 13.83
CA GLY A 64 14.05 -51.09 14.08
C GLY A 64 13.50 -49.87 14.84
N GLY A 65 12.63 -49.10 14.17
CA GLY A 65 11.82 -48.09 14.84
C GLY A 65 11.23 -47.02 13.92
N ALA A 66 10.54 -47.40 12.85
CA ALA A 66 9.72 -46.48 12.09
C ALA A 66 8.57 -45.94 12.96
N ARG A 67 8.65 -44.68 13.34
CA ARG A 67 7.51 -43.89 13.81
C ARG A 67 7.63 -42.48 13.22
N GLY A 68 7.13 -42.34 11.99
CA GLY A 68 6.79 -41.05 11.43
C GLY A 68 5.64 -40.44 12.21
N SER A 69 5.96 -39.65 13.23
CA SER A 69 4.99 -38.75 13.85
C SER A 69 4.74 -37.60 12.88
N ARG A 70 3.56 -37.65 12.27
CA ARG A 70 3.00 -36.66 11.37
C ARG A 70 2.78 -35.37 12.16
N GLY A 71 3.79 -34.50 12.18
CA GLY A 71 3.67 -33.15 12.69
C GLY A 71 2.67 -32.36 11.83
N HIS A 72 1.43 -32.26 12.27
CA HIS A 72 0.48 -31.29 11.77
C HIS A 72 0.93 -29.90 12.20
N GLN A 73 1.78 -29.26 11.38
CA GLN A 73 2.04 -27.83 11.49
C GLN A 73 0.78 -27.08 11.07
N HIS A 74 -0.01 -26.67 12.06
CA HIS A 74 -0.93 -25.57 11.88
C HIS A 74 -0.10 -24.31 11.71
N GLY A 75 -0.12 -23.74 10.50
CA GLY A 75 0.51 -22.46 10.20
C GLY A 75 -0.08 -21.37 11.08
N HIS A 76 0.54 -21.17 12.23
CA HIS A 76 0.27 -20.05 13.10
C HIS A 76 0.88 -18.85 12.39
N PHE A 77 0.04 -18.04 11.74
CA PHE A 77 0.41 -16.74 11.21
C PHE A 77 0.99 -15.93 12.36
N SER A 78 2.32 -15.86 12.44
CA SER A 78 3.05 -15.11 13.43
C SER A 78 2.97 -13.63 13.04
N PRO A 79 2.37 -12.76 13.88
CA PRO A 79 2.36 -11.33 13.63
C PRO A 79 3.78 -10.71 13.60
N ALA A 80 4.80 -11.47 13.99
CA ALA A 80 6.19 -11.06 14.01
C ALA A 80 6.88 -11.10 12.61
N GLU A 81 6.36 -11.85 11.63
CA GLU A 81 6.79 -11.72 10.21
C GLU A 81 6.12 -10.54 9.48
N LEU A 82 5.17 -9.85 10.13
CA LEU A 82 4.55 -8.62 9.61
C LEU A 82 5.46 -7.39 9.70
N ALA A 83 6.67 -7.51 10.25
CA ALA A 83 7.64 -6.40 10.34
C ALA A 83 8.49 -6.21 9.07
N GLY A 84 8.25 -6.99 8.01
CA GLY A 84 8.75 -6.70 6.66
C GLY A 84 7.78 -5.78 5.93
N ALA A 85 8.27 -4.83 5.13
CA ALA A 85 7.43 -3.91 4.36
C ALA A 85 6.48 -4.58 3.34
N GLY A 86 6.55 -5.91 3.13
CA GLY A 86 5.70 -6.66 2.21
C GLY A 86 4.29 -6.95 2.74
N PRO A 87 4.13 -7.68 3.87
CA PRO A 87 2.82 -8.03 4.41
C PRO A 87 1.94 -6.85 4.82
N LEU A 88 2.51 -5.79 5.42
CA LEU A 88 1.74 -4.60 5.82
C LEU A 88 1.15 -3.88 4.60
N ARG A 89 1.90 -3.81 3.49
CA ARG A 89 1.42 -3.21 2.24
C ARG A 89 0.35 -4.06 1.57
N LEU A 90 0.49 -5.37 1.61
CA LEU A 90 -0.56 -6.25 1.09
C LEU A 90 -1.82 -6.13 1.95
N ALA A 91 -1.67 -6.03 3.27
CA ALA A 91 -2.79 -5.81 4.18
C ALA A 91 -3.46 -4.44 3.93
N SER A 92 -2.69 -3.36 3.75
CA SER A 92 -3.25 -2.04 3.44
C SER A 92 -3.93 -2.02 2.07
N LEU A 93 -3.35 -2.67 1.05
CA LEU A 93 -3.96 -2.86 -0.26
C LEU A 93 -5.31 -3.58 -0.15
N VAL A 94 -5.36 -4.73 0.54
CA VAL A 94 -6.59 -5.51 0.72
C VAL A 94 -7.63 -4.70 1.50
N LEU A 95 -7.22 -3.98 2.52
CA LEU A 95 -8.11 -3.13 3.33
C LEU A 95 -8.69 -1.98 2.50
N ALA A 96 -7.84 -1.30 1.73
CA ALA A 96 -8.26 -0.20 0.86
C ALA A 96 -9.20 -0.68 -0.26
N LEU A 97 -8.88 -1.80 -0.90
CA LEU A 97 -9.75 -2.44 -1.89
C LEU A 97 -11.06 -2.92 -1.27
N SER A 98 -11.04 -3.46 -0.06
CA SER A 98 -12.26 -3.86 0.65
C SER A 98 -13.17 -2.65 0.93
N ALA A 99 -12.61 -1.54 1.43
CA ALA A 99 -13.37 -0.31 1.66
C ALA A 99 -13.93 0.27 0.36
N HIS A 100 -13.12 0.26 -0.70
CA HIS A 100 -13.53 0.66 -2.05
C HIS A 100 -14.74 -0.15 -2.52
N SER A 101 -14.64 -1.49 -2.50
CA SER A 101 -15.72 -2.40 -2.89
C SER A 101 -17.00 -2.23 -2.05
N VAL A 102 -16.90 -1.91 -0.75
CA VAL A 102 -18.08 -1.58 0.07
C VAL A 102 -18.76 -0.30 -0.42
N PHE A 103 -17.99 0.77 -0.69
CA PHE A 103 -18.56 2.04 -1.17
C PHE A 103 -19.23 1.88 -2.53
N GLU A 104 -18.65 1.08 -3.43
CA GLU A 104 -19.25 0.75 -4.71
C GLU A 104 -20.54 -0.06 -4.56
N GLY A 105 -20.52 -1.09 -3.73
CA GLY A 105 -21.70 -1.88 -3.41
C GLY A 105 -22.83 -1.01 -2.88
N LEU A 106 -22.54 -0.14 -1.92
CA LEU A 106 -23.51 0.82 -1.36
C LEU A 106 -24.07 1.75 -2.45
N ALA A 107 -23.20 2.29 -3.32
CA ALA A 107 -23.62 3.17 -4.41
C ALA A 107 -24.54 2.47 -5.42
N LEU A 108 -24.27 1.20 -5.75
CA LEU A 108 -25.11 0.36 -6.60
C LEU A 108 -26.45 0.04 -5.91
N GLY A 109 -26.43 -0.31 -4.62
CA GLY A 109 -27.63 -0.65 -3.85
C GLY A 109 -28.58 0.53 -3.61
N LEU A 110 -28.07 1.76 -3.68
CA LEU A 110 -28.86 3.01 -3.56
C LEU A 110 -29.47 3.47 -4.90
N GLN A 111 -29.26 2.74 -5.99
CA GLN A 111 -29.68 3.15 -7.32
C GLN A 111 -31.05 2.55 -7.70
N GLU A 112 -32.09 3.39 -7.70
CA GLU A 112 -33.48 2.98 -8.03
C GLU A 112 -33.70 2.79 -9.55
N ASP A 113 -33.04 3.62 -10.36
CA ASP A 113 -33.16 3.56 -11.83
C ASP A 113 -32.29 2.42 -12.39
N GLY A 114 -32.95 1.41 -12.99
CA GLY A 114 -32.30 0.23 -13.56
C GLY A 114 -31.37 0.51 -14.75
N ALA A 115 -31.63 1.54 -15.55
CA ALA A 115 -30.75 1.93 -16.65
C ALA A 115 -29.45 2.56 -16.09
N LYS A 116 -29.57 3.42 -15.09
CA LYS A 116 -28.41 3.98 -14.38
C LYS A 116 -27.65 2.89 -13.63
N LEU A 117 -28.33 1.96 -12.96
CA LEU A 117 -27.70 0.80 -12.31
C LEU A 117 -26.90 -0.03 -13.32
N GLY A 118 -27.46 -0.34 -14.49
CA GLY A 118 -26.77 -1.08 -15.55
C GLY A 118 -25.50 -0.37 -16.04
N SER A 119 -25.59 0.95 -16.25
CA SER A 119 -24.43 1.75 -16.66
C SER A 119 -23.33 1.79 -15.59
N LEU A 120 -23.71 1.92 -14.31
CA LEU A 120 -22.78 1.92 -13.19
C LEU A 120 -22.14 0.55 -13.00
N PHE A 121 -22.94 -0.52 -13.06
CA PHE A 121 -22.46 -1.88 -12.94
C PHE A 121 -21.46 -2.22 -14.05
N LEU A 122 -21.72 -1.83 -15.30
CA LEU A 122 -20.77 -2.04 -16.39
C LEU A 122 -19.46 -1.28 -16.15
N GLY A 123 -19.55 -0.03 -15.71
CA GLY A 123 -18.38 0.77 -15.33
C GLY A 123 -17.58 0.11 -14.21
N VAL A 124 -18.26 -0.40 -13.18
CA VAL A 124 -17.69 -1.16 -12.06
C VAL A 124 -17.00 -2.43 -12.55
N ALA A 125 -17.68 -3.25 -13.34
CA ALA A 125 -17.15 -4.52 -13.84
C ALA A 125 -15.82 -4.35 -14.60
N VAL A 126 -15.72 -3.31 -15.44
CA VAL A 126 -14.49 -3.04 -16.20
C VAL A 126 -13.32 -2.75 -15.27
N HIS A 127 -13.48 -1.85 -14.30
CA HIS A 127 -12.34 -1.44 -13.48
C HIS A 127 -12.08 -2.37 -12.29
N GLU A 128 -13.08 -3.11 -11.82
CA GLU A 128 -12.94 -4.15 -10.80
C GLU A 128 -12.02 -5.27 -11.31
N THR A 129 -12.05 -5.58 -12.61
CA THR A 129 -11.09 -6.53 -13.20
C THR A 129 -9.64 -6.05 -13.09
N LEU A 130 -9.41 -4.75 -13.23
CA LEU A 130 -8.08 -4.15 -13.10
C LEU A 130 -7.62 -4.15 -11.65
N ALA A 131 -8.53 -3.84 -10.71
CA ALA A 131 -8.27 -3.93 -9.28
C ALA A 131 -7.93 -5.37 -8.87
N ALA A 132 -8.67 -6.36 -9.37
CA ALA A 132 -8.40 -7.78 -9.13
C ALA A 132 -7.05 -8.23 -9.69
N VAL A 133 -6.67 -7.79 -10.90
CA VAL A 133 -5.34 -8.06 -11.48
C VAL A 133 -4.24 -7.42 -10.62
N ALA A 134 -4.42 -6.17 -10.18
CA ALA A 134 -3.45 -5.47 -9.33
C ALA A 134 -3.26 -6.18 -7.98
N LEU A 135 -4.35 -6.65 -7.36
CA LEU A 135 -4.31 -7.48 -6.17
C LEU A 135 -3.58 -8.80 -6.45
N GLY A 136 -3.90 -9.48 -7.55
CA GLY A 136 -3.25 -10.73 -7.95
C GLY A 136 -1.72 -10.59 -8.13
N VAL A 137 -1.27 -9.52 -8.79
CA VAL A 137 0.16 -9.19 -8.92
C VAL A 137 0.78 -8.93 -7.55
N SER A 138 0.10 -8.20 -6.66
CA SER A 138 0.60 -7.88 -5.32
C SER A 138 0.75 -9.11 -4.43
N VAL A 139 -0.20 -10.04 -4.54
CA VAL A 139 -0.18 -11.36 -3.89
C VAL A 139 0.95 -12.23 -4.45
N ALA A 140 1.14 -12.25 -5.77
CA ALA A 140 2.24 -12.97 -6.40
C ALA A 140 3.61 -12.43 -5.97
N LYS A 141 3.77 -11.09 -5.89
CA LYS A 141 4.98 -10.43 -5.36
C LYS A 141 5.21 -10.68 -3.87
N ALA A 142 4.16 -11.02 -3.12
CA ALA A 142 4.26 -11.42 -1.72
C ALA A 142 4.52 -12.93 -1.54
N SER A 143 4.66 -13.69 -2.64
CA SER A 143 4.89 -15.14 -2.64
C SER A 143 3.86 -15.92 -1.82
N LEU A 144 2.62 -15.43 -1.75
CA LEU A 144 1.55 -16.11 -1.02
C LEU A 144 1.10 -17.37 -1.74
N GLY A 145 0.76 -18.39 -0.96
CA GLY A 145 0.16 -19.61 -1.50
C GLY A 145 -1.18 -19.33 -2.17
N MET A 146 -1.51 -20.10 -3.22
CA MET A 146 -2.72 -19.94 -4.02
C MET A 146 -4.02 -20.01 -3.20
N ARG A 147 -4.00 -20.71 -2.06
CA ARG A 147 -5.13 -20.77 -1.12
C ARG A 147 -5.36 -19.44 -0.41
N ASP A 148 -4.31 -18.77 0.04
CA ASP A 148 -4.43 -17.49 0.73
C ASP A 148 -4.70 -16.36 -0.26
N ALA A 149 -4.13 -16.44 -1.47
CA ALA A 149 -4.52 -15.61 -2.61
C ALA A 149 -6.04 -15.66 -2.87
N ALA A 150 -6.61 -16.87 -2.95
CA ALA A 150 -8.03 -17.07 -3.16
C ALA A 150 -8.86 -16.52 -2.00
N LYS A 151 -8.44 -16.70 -0.74
CA LYS A 151 -9.12 -16.10 0.42
C LYS A 151 -9.18 -14.58 0.32
N LEU A 152 -8.05 -13.93 0.03
CA LEU A 152 -8.00 -12.47 -0.10
C LEU A 152 -8.89 -11.96 -1.24
N GLY A 153 -8.85 -12.63 -2.40
CA GLY A 153 -9.71 -12.31 -3.54
C GLY A 153 -11.20 -12.47 -3.21
N VAL A 154 -11.58 -13.56 -2.52
CA VAL A 154 -12.96 -13.78 -2.07
C VAL A 154 -13.37 -12.74 -1.03
N THR A 155 -12.50 -12.38 -0.09
CA THR A 155 -12.78 -11.34 0.90
C THR A 155 -13.11 -10.01 0.25
N VAL A 156 -12.28 -9.54 -0.69
CA VAL A 156 -12.53 -8.28 -1.43
C VAL A 156 -13.81 -8.39 -2.27
N SER A 157 -13.98 -9.49 -2.99
CA SER A 157 -15.16 -9.71 -3.84
C SER A 157 -16.47 -9.72 -3.06
N LEU A 158 -16.48 -10.23 -1.82
CA LEU A 158 -17.68 -10.28 -0.98
C LEU A 158 -18.09 -8.91 -0.43
N MET A 159 -17.21 -7.91 -0.47
CA MET A 159 -17.53 -6.55 -0.01
C MET A 159 -18.54 -5.83 -0.91
N ILE A 160 -18.52 -6.07 -2.23
CA ILE A 160 -19.49 -5.49 -3.16
C ILE A 160 -20.93 -5.96 -2.88
N PRO A 161 -21.24 -7.28 -2.83
CA PRO A 161 -22.60 -7.72 -2.52
C PRO A 161 -23.01 -7.35 -1.09
N LEU A 162 -22.07 -7.32 -0.13
CA LEU A 162 -22.34 -6.82 1.22
C LEU A 162 -22.78 -5.35 1.20
N GLY A 163 -22.01 -4.49 0.53
CA GLY A 163 -22.34 -3.07 0.35
C GLY A 163 -23.69 -2.89 -0.37
N MET A 164 -23.96 -3.70 -1.39
CA MET A 164 -25.21 -3.66 -2.16
C MET A 164 -26.42 -4.00 -1.30
N VAL A 165 -26.36 -5.08 -0.52
CA VAL A 165 -27.45 -5.46 0.40
C VAL A 165 -27.70 -4.37 1.44
N VAL A 166 -26.64 -3.77 2.00
CA VAL A 166 -26.77 -2.65 2.93
C VAL A 166 -27.37 -1.42 2.23
N GLY A 167 -26.93 -1.12 1.01
CA GLY A 167 -27.43 0.00 0.20
C GLY A 167 -28.92 -0.14 -0.09
N MET A 168 -29.37 -1.33 -0.49
CA MET A 168 -30.79 -1.64 -0.70
C MET A 168 -31.60 -1.51 0.60
N GLY A 169 -31.03 -1.92 1.74
CA GLY A 169 -31.68 -1.73 3.05
C GLY A 169 -31.87 -0.26 3.42
N ILE A 170 -30.92 0.61 3.05
CA ILE A 170 -31.00 2.06 3.26
C ILE A 170 -32.00 2.71 2.28
N GLU A 171 -32.01 2.27 1.01
CA GLU A 171 -32.95 2.74 -0.02
C GLU A 171 -34.40 2.42 0.36
N SER A 172 -34.66 1.21 0.87
CA SER A 172 -35.99 0.80 1.36
C SER A 172 -36.56 1.70 2.45
N ALA A 173 -35.75 2.52 3.14
CA ALA A 173 -36.22 3.50 4.12
C ALA A 173 -36.74 4.81 3.48
N GLN A 174 -36.90 4.87 2.15
CA GLN A 174 -37.50 5.95 1.35
C GLN A 174 -36.90 7.33 1.60
N THR A 175 -35.57 7.46 1.47
CA THR A 175 -34.89 8.75 1.62
C THR A 175 -34.62 9.41 0.26
N LEU A 176 -35.13 10.64 0.06
CA LEU A 176 -34.79 11.47 -1.13
C LEU A 176 -33.28 11.78 -1.25
N ALA A 177 -32.48 11.43 -0.24
CA ALA A 177 -31.04 11.62 -0.20
C ALA A 177 -30.23 10.54 -0.95
N GLY A 178 -30.85 9.43 -1.37
CA GLY A 178 -30.15 8.27 -1.95
C GLY A 178 -29.24 8.60 -3.13
N ALA A 179 -29.71 9.44 -4.06
CA ALA A 179 -28.91 9.85 -5.23
C ALA A 179 -27.67 10.68 -4.86
N VAL A 180 -27.78 11.58 -3.87
CA VAL A 180 -26.65 12.39 -3.40
C VAL A 180 -25.65 11.51 -2.68
N VAL A 181 -26.12 10.61 -1.81
CA VAL A 181 -25.27 9.66 -1.09
C VAL A 181 -24.56 8.73 -2.08
N SER A 182 -25.25 8.23 -3.10
CA SER A 182 -24.66 7.40 -4.16
C SER A 182 -23.50 8.14 -4.86
N VAL A 183 -23.71 9.40 -5.27
CA VAL A 183 -22.64 10.19 -5.92
C VAL A 183 -21.46 10.44 -4.96
N VAL A 184 -21.71 10.69 -3.67
CA VAL A 184 -20.65 10.85 -2.66
C VAL A 184 -19.87 9.55 -2.47
N LEU A 185 -20.56 8.41 -2.37
CA LEU A 185 -19.95 7.09 -2.24
C LEU A 185 -19.11 6.73 -3.47
N GLN A 186 -19.59 7.05 -4.68
CA GLN A 186 -18.81 6.91 -5.90
C GLN A 186 -17.57 7.80 -5.91
N GLY A 187 -17.67 9.03 -5.40
CA GLY A 187 -16.52 9.91 -5.20
C GLY A 187 -15.49 9.34 -4.22
N LEU A 188 -15.95 8.75 -3.12
CA LEU A 188 -15.08 8.07 -2.14
C LEU A 188 -14.45 6.80 -2.72
N ALA A 189 -15.20 6.01 -3.48
CA ALA A 189 -14.69 4.86 -4.22
C ALA A 189 -13.60 5.31 -5.21
N ALA A 190 -13.86 6.33 -6.04
CA ALA A 190 -12.86 6.88 -6.95
C ALA A 190 -11.61 7.39 -6.20
N GLY A 191 -11.79 8.09 -5.07
CA GLY A 191 -10.68 8.59 -4.25
C GLY A 191 -9.82 7.48 -3.64
N THR A 192 -10.44 6.42 -3.13
CA THR A 192 -9.73 5.24 -2.60
C THR A 192 -8.96 4.51 -3.69
N PHE A 193 -9.54 4.37 -4.89
CA PHE A 193 -8.85 3.78 -6.04
C PHE A 193 -7.62 4.59 -6.46
N LEU A 194 -7.72 5.93 -6.49
CA LEU A 194 -6.57 6.79 -6.74
C LEU A 194 -5.50 6.65 -5.67
N PHE A 195 -5.89 6.60 -4.39
CA PHE A 195 -4.95 6.36 -3.29
C PHE A 195 -4.18 5.04 -3.48
N VAL A 196 -4.90 3.93 -3.73
CA VAL A 196 -4.30 2.62 -3.97
C VAL A 196 -3.36 2.65 -5.18
N THR A 197 -3.80 3.25 -6.28
CA THR A 197 -3.02 3.29 -7.52
C THR A 197 -1.72 4.07 -7.33
N PHE A 198 -1.77 5.27 -6.74
CA PHE A 198 -0.59 6.13 -6.63
C PHE A 198 0.33 5.73 -5.46
N PHE A 199 -0.21 5.47 -4.28
CA PHE A 199 0.59 5.29 -3.08
C PHE A 199 0.94 3.83 -2.78
N GLU A 200 0.05 2.88 -3.07
CA GLU A 200 0.30 1.47 -2.78
C GLU A 200 0.96 0.75 -3.95
N ILE A 201 0.50 1.00 -5.18
CA ILE A 201 0.99 0.32 -6.39
C ILE A 201 2.14 1.11 -7.02
N LEU A 202 1.88 2.35 -7.46
CA LEU A 202 2.83 3.11 -8.28
C LEU A 202 4.09 3.50 -7.51
N SER A 203 3.95 4.02 -6.29
CA SER A 203 5.09 4.36 -5.43
C SER A 203 6.02 3.16 -5.23
N ARG A 204 5.44 1.96 -5.01
CA ARG A 204 6.21 0.72 -4.85
C ARG A 204 6.92 0.30 -6.13
N GLU A 205 6.25 0.40 -7.28
CA GLU A 205 6.82 -0.06 -8.55
C GLU A 205 7.96 0.86 -9.02
N LEU A 206 7.87 2.16 -8.70
CA LEU A 206 8.89 3.16 -9.03
C LEU A 206 10.01 3.28 -7.99
N ASP A 207 9.84 2.77 -6.78
CA ASP A 207 10.90 2.72 -5.76
C ASP A 207 12.06 1.81 -6.22
N ASP A 208 11.71 0.74 -6.93
CA ASP A 208 12.68 -0.10 -7.61
C ASP A 208 13.30 0.64 -8.82
N LYS A 209 14.63 0.80 -8.77
CA LYS A 209 15.40 1.59 -9.74
C LYS A 209 15.62 0.89 -11.08
N GLN A 210 15.40 -0.42 -11.19
CA GLN A 210 15.48 -1.11 -12.47
C GLN A 210 14.32 -0.72 -13.39
N ASP A 211 14.66 -0.45 -14.65
CA ASP A 211 13.73 -0.25 -15.77
C ASP A 211 12.60 0.78 -15.53
N ARG A 212 12.88 1.82 -14.72
CA ARG A 212 11.90 2.87 -14.39
C ARG A 212 11.22 3.49 -15.60
N LEU A 213 11.96 3.74 -16.69
CA LEU A 213 11.38 4.31 -17.90
C LEU A 213 10.39 3.36 -18.58
N LEU A 214 10.69 2.05 -18.61
CA LEU A 214 9.74 1.05 -19.13
C LEU A 214 8.50 0.97 -18.24
N LYS A 215 8.66 0.94 -16.92
CA LYS A 215 7.54 0.94 -15.96
C LYS A 215 6.62 2.15 -16.15
N VAL A 216 7.20 3.34 -16.31
CA VAL A 216 6.43 4.57 -16.59
C VAL A 216 5.77 4.51 -17.97
N LEU A 217 6.45 3.98 -19.00
CA LEU A 217 5.86 3.80 -20.32
C LEU A 217 4.65 2.87 -20.27
N PHE A 218 4.77 1.72 -19.60
CA PHE A 218 3.66 0.79 -19.40
C PHE A 218 2.52 1.40 -18.58
N LEU A 219 2.84 2.22 -17.57
CA LEU A 219 1.84 2.98 -16.82
C LEU A 219 1.08 3.95 -17.71
N ILE A 220 1.79 4.76 -18.52
CA ILE A 220 1.17 5.73 -19.44
C ILE A 220 0.32 4.98 -20.48
N LEU A 221 0.81 3.87 -21.01
CA LEU A 221 0.09 3.04 -21.96
C LEU A 221 -1.19 2.44 -21.35
N GLY A 222 -1.11 1.93 -20.11
CA GLY A 222 -2.26 1.44 -19.36
C GLY A 222 -3.29 2.54 -19.13
N TYR A 223 -2.85 3.71 -18.64
CA TYR A 223 -3.72 4.88 -18.47
C TYR A 223 -4.37 5.32 -19.78
N ALA A 224 -3.60 5.39 -20.87
CA ALA A 224 -4.12 5.75 -22.20
C ALA A 224 -5.16 4.75 -22.69
N THR A 225 -4.97 3.45 -22.42
CA THR A 225 -5.95 2.40 -22.76
C THR A 225 -7.26 2.60 -22.00
N LEU A 226 -7.19 2.88 -20.68
CA LEU A 226 -8.38 3.17 -19.87
C LEU A 226 -9.06 4.46 -20.30
N ALA A 227 -8.30 5.50 -20.63
CA ALA A 227 -8.84 6.75 -21.16
C ALA A 227 -9.53 6.53 -22.51
N ALA A 228 -8.94 5.75 -23.42
CA ALA A 228 -9.54 5.41 -24.70
C ALA A 228 -10.86 4.65 -24.55
N LEU A 229 -10.93 3.71 -23.59
CA LEU A 229 -12.16 2.99 -23.24
C LEU A 229 -13.32 3.92 -22.87
N VAL A 230 -13.06 5.05 -22.21
CA VAL A 230 -14.08 6.05 -21.86
C VAL A 230 -14.66 6.75 -23.11
N PHE A 231 -13.90 6.86 -24.20
CA PHE A 231 -14.38 7.46 -25.44
C PHE A 231 -15.19 6.50 -26.31
N ILE A 232 -15.16 5.20 -26.00
CA ILE A 232 -16.01 4.22 -26.68
C ILE A 232 -17.43 4.41 -26.18
N LYS A 233 -18.29 4.94 -27.05
CA LYS A 233 -19.71 5.14 -26.79
C LYS A 233 -20.39 3.77 -26.79
N TRP A 234 -20.95 3.37 -25.65
CA TRP A 234 -21.83 2.21 -25.48
C TRP A 234 -23.27 2.69 -25.30
#